data_AF-A0A7R9ZK28-F1
#
_entry.id   AF-A0A7R9ZK28-F1
#
_cell.length_a   1.000
_cell.length_b   1.000
_cell.length_c   1.000
_cell.angle_alpha   90.00
_cell.angle_beta   90.00
_cell.angle_gamma   90.00
#
_symmetry.space_group_name_H-M   'P 1'
#
loop_
_entity.id
_entity.type
_entity.pdbx_description
1 polymer ?
#
loop_
_entity_poly.entity_id
_entity_poly.type
_entity_poly.pdbx_seq_one_letter_code
_entity_poly.pdbx_strand_id
1 'polypeptide(L)'
;VITNGASNNKHGASQISINGHHHDTNDKHKDDGSARFFQNKRQIGIFFSVWNGLFGGSALIPLHYAKKHGYGGVQYILSFACGALISNLLLWIIFLTTIYTTQSKPVFPQWHVRRLWKQAVLAGLLLGCGQFSGILATTALGQAVGNSLVQCKILVSGIWGILFFKEIGDPKMIRRWFLSAIICVVAIIWLSCERLLAKT
;
A
#
# COMPACT_ATOMS: atom_id res chain seq x y z
N VAL A 1 38.95 -16.27 3.57
CA VAL A 1 40.20 -16.36 2.78
C VAL A 1 39.99 -15.52 1.53
N ILE A 2 40.49 -14.29 1.56
CA ILE A 2 40.33 -13.27 0.52
C ILE A 2 41.73 -13.04 -0.04
N THR A 3 41.97 -13.37 -1.30
CA THR A 3 43.23 -13.08 -1.98
C THR A 3 43.08 -11.85 -2.85
N ASN A 4 43.88 -10.84 -2.51
CA ASN A 4 44.14 -9.64 -3.28
C ASN A 4 44.79 -9.99 -4.62
N GLY A 5 44.31 -9.38 -5.70
CA GLY A 5 44.95 -9.41 -7.02
C GLY A 5 45.09 -7.98 -7.53
N ALA A 6 46.21 -7.34 -7.20
CA ALA A 6 46.64 -6.08 -7.78
C ALA A 6 47.31 -6.37 -9.14
N SER A 7 46.87 -5.70 -10.20
CA SER A 7 47.67 -5.57 -11.43
C SER A 7 47.63 -4.13 -11.90
N ASN A 8 48.84 -3.59 -11.97
CA ASN A 8 49.23 -2.23 -12.26
C ASN A 8 49.61 -2.19 -13.74
N ASN A 9 49.00 -1.33 -14.56
CA ASN A 9 49.59 -1.01 -15.85
C ASN A 9 49.43 0.47 -16.17
N LYS A 10 50.57 1.17 -16.09
CA LYS A 10 50.81 2.51 -16.63
C LYS A 10 51.33 2.34 -18.05
N HIS A 11 50.80 3.13 -18.99
CA HIS A 11 51.39 3.66 -20.25
C HIS A 11 50.17 4.20 -21.01
N GLY A 12 50.12 5.36 -21.65
CA GLY A 12 51.11 6.30 -22.11
C GLY A 12 50.42 7.09 -23.23
N ALA A 13 50.51 8.43 -23.16
CA ALA A 13 50.43 9.41 -24.23
C ALA A 13 49.39 9.30 -25.37
N SER A 14 48.60 10.37 -25.47
CA SER A 14 48.41 11.20 -26.67
C SER A 14 47.77 10.56 -27.91
N GLN A 15 46.48 10.84 -28.10
CA GLN A 15 46.00 11.26 -29.41
C GLN A 15 44.98 12.39 -29.26
N ILE A 16 45.40 13.57 -29.71
CA ILE A 16 44.53 14.64 -30.19
C ILE A 16 43.86 14.11 -31.46
N SER A 17 42.53 13.96 -31.41
CA SER A 17 41.71 13.81 -32.61
C SER A 17 40.64 14.90 -32.59
N ILE A 18 40.93 15.98 -33.30
CA ILE A 18 39.96 16.98 -33.75
C ILE A 18 39.27 16.35 -34.96
N ASN A 19 38.03 15.90 -34.80
CA ASN A 19 37.06 15.76 -35.89
C ASN A 19 35.70 15.28 -35.35
N GLY A 20 34.61 15.94 -35.76
CA GLY A 20 33.26 15.40 -35.63
C GLY A 20 32.23 16.33 -35.00
N HIS A 21 32.11 17.57 -35.49
CA HIS A 21 30.95 18.41 -35.22
C HIS A 21 29.74 17.88 -36.03
N HIS A 22 29.07 16.83 -35.55
CA HIS A 22 27.75 16.38 -36.02
C HIS A 22 27.18 15.34 -35.06
N HIS A 23 26.61 15.78 -33.95
CA HIS A 23 25.76 14.95 -33.11
C HIS A 23 24.75 15.85 -32.37
N ASP A 24 23.55 15.31 -32.15
CA ASP A 24 22.51 15.81 -31.23
C ASP A 24 21.46 16.80 -31.74
N THR A 25 20.62 16.34 -32.68
CA THR A 25 19.23 16.86 -32.82
C THR A 25 18.15 15.78 -32.60
N ASN A 26 18.50 14.52 -32.32
CA ASN A 26 17.53 13.43 -32.20
C ASN A 26 17.12 13.03 -30.76
N ASP A 27 17.75 13.59 -29.72
CA ASP A 27 17.43 13.23 -28.33
C ASP A 27 16.24 14.00 -27.73
N LYS A 28 15.85 15.15 -28.32
CA LYS A 28 14.72 15.93 -27.81
C LYS A 28 13.35 15.25 -27.98
N HIS A 29 13.24 14.26 -28.87
CA HIS A 29 11.94 13.63 -29.15
C HIS A 29 11.61 12.42 -28.25
N LYS A 30 12.61 11.85 -27.54
CA LYS A 30 12.39 10.71 -26.62
C LYS A 30 12.01 11.14 -25.21
N ASP A 31 12.45 12.32 -24.76
CA ASP A 31 12.17 12.81 -23.40
C ASP A 31 10.71 13.23 -23.20
N ASP A 32 10.06 13.77 -24.24
CA ASP A 32 8.65 14.19 -24.17
C ASP A 32 7.68 13.01 -23.97
N GLY A 33 7.98 11.85 -24.57
CA GLY A 33 7.18 10.63 -24.41
C GLY A 33 7.28 10.05 -23.00
N SER A 34 8.49 10.10 -22.41
CA SER A 34 8.75 9.61 -21.06
C SER A 34 8.09 10.48 -20.00
N ALA A 35 8.21 11.81 -20.10
CA ALA A 35 7.61 12.75 -19.16
C ALA A 35 6.07 12.66 -19.10
N ARG A 36 5.41 12.54 -20.26
CA ARG A 36 3.94 12.34 -20.33
C ARG A 36 3.51 10.99 -19.74
N PHE A 37 4.30 9.94 -19.96
CA PHE A 37 4.03 8.62 -19.40
C PHE A 37 4.16 8.60 -17.86
N PHE A 38 5.14 9.31 -17.30
CA PHE A 38 5.28 9.48 -15.85
C PHE A 38 4.15 10.31 -15.24
N GLN A 39 3.67 11.34 -15.94
CA GLN A 39 2.54 12.16 -15.50
C GLN A 39 1.24 11.35 -15.42
N ASN A 40 0.98 10.50 -16.42
CA ASN A 40 -0.17 9.58 -16.40
C ASN A 40 -0.11 8.58 -15.24
N LYS A 41 1.07 8.03 -14.92
CA LYS A 41 1.23 7.09 -13.79
C LYS A 41 0.88 7.72 -12.44
N ARG A 42 1.31 8.97 -12.20
CA ARG A 42 0.98 9.68 -10.95
C ARG A 42 -0.52 9.94 -10.82
N GLN A 43 -1.16 10.38 -11.91
CA GLN A 43 -2.60 10.62 -11.93
C GLN A 43 -3.39 9.33 -11.67
N ILE A 44 -2.98 8.21 -12.29
CA ILE A 44 -3.58 6.89 -12.05
C ILE A 44 -3.45 6.48 -10.59
N GLY A 45 -2.27 6.67 -9.97
CA GLY A 45 -2.07 6.35 -8.55
C GLY A 45 -2.97 7.18 -7.62
N ILE A 46 -3.08 8.48 -7.87
CA ILE A 46 -3.97 9.37 -7.09
C ILE A 46 -5.43 8.93 -7.27
N PHE A 47 -5.86 8.66 -8.51
CA PHE A 47 -7.21 8.19 -8.80
C PHE A 47 -7.54 6.90 -8.05
N PHE A 48 -6.66 5.89 -8.11
CA PHE A 48 -6.86 4.64 -7.37
C PHE A 48 -6.86 4.83 -5.85
N SER A 49 -6.07 5.77 -5.33
CA SER A 49 -6.08 6.07 -3.89
C SER A 49 -7.40 6.68 -3.42
N VAL A 50 -7.96 7.61 -4.20
CA VAL A 50 -9.27 8.22 -3.93
C VAL A 50 -10.37 7.18 -4.05
N TRP A 51 -10.33 6.37 -5.11
CA TRP A 51 -11.28 5.30 -5.34
C TRP A 51 -11.25 4.27 -4.21
N ASN A 52 -10.07 3.82 -3.80
CA ASN A 52 -9.91 2.91 -2.67
C ASN A 52 -10.44 3.51 -1.36
N GLY A 53 -10.22 4.81 -1.13
CA GLY A 53 -10.78 5.53 0.03
C GLY A 53 -12.31 5.57 0.00
N LEU A 54 -12.90 5.90 -1.15
CA LEU A 54 -14.35 5.96 -1.33
C LEU A 54 -15.01 4.59 -1.13
N PHE A 55 -14.46 3.53 -1.73
CA PHE A 55 -14.97 2.17 -1.59
C PHE A 55 -14.75 1.61 -0.17
N GLY A 56 -13.61 1.93 0.44
CA GLY A 56 -13.35 1.55 1.83
C GLY A 56 -14.31 2.23 2.80
N GLY A 57 -14.64 3.50 2.58
CA GLY A 57 -15.63 4.23 3.39
C GLY A 57 -17.06 3.76 3.16
N SER A 58 -17.44 3.49 1.91
CA SER A 58 -18.81 3.07 1.55
C SER A 58 -19.13 1.65 2.00
N ALA A 59 -18.13 0.78 2.16
CA ALA A 59 -18.30 -0.57 2.67
C ALA A 59 -18.97 -0.63 4.06
N LEU A 60 -18.88 0.44 4.87
CA LEU A 60 -19.50 0.52 6.19
C LEU A 60 -20.97 0.99 6.17
N ILE A 61 -21.48 1.47 5.03
CA ILE A 61 -22.85 1.98 4.91
C ILE A 61 -23.89 0.87 5.19
N PRO A 62 -23.79 -0.35 4.60
CA PRO A 62 -24.78 -1.40 4.84
C PRO A 62 -24.84 -1.83 6.30
N LEU A 63 -23.72 -1.75 7.03
CA LEU A 63 -23.68 -2.05 8.46
C LEU A 63 -24.57 -1.10 9.27
N HIS A 64 -24.68 0.17 8.83
CA HIS A 64 -25.55 1.13 9.49
C HIS A 64 -27.03 0.79 9.31
N TYR A 65 -27.42 0.30 8.13
CA TYR A 65 -28.79 -0.16 7.85
C TYR A 65 -29.12 -1.48 8.56
N ALA A 66 -28.20 -2.44 8.55
CA ALA A 66 -28.39 -3.74 9.23
C ALA A 66 -28.66 -3.56 10.73
N LYS A 67 -27.99 -2.60 11.38
CA LYS A 67 -28.20 -2.29 12.80
C LYS A 67 -29.62 -1.80 13.11
N LYS A 68 -30.28 -1.10 12.17
CA LYS A 68 -31.67 -0.62 12.36
C LYS A 68 -32.69 -1.77 12.34
N HIS A 69 -32.38 -2.87 11.68
CA HIS A 69 -33.24 -4.04 11.56
C HIS A 69 -32.93 -5.16 12.58
N GLY A 70 -32.09 -4.89 13.58
CA GLY A 70 -31.79 -5.85 14.66
C GLY A 70 -30.81 -6.96 14.27
N TYR A 71 -30.19 -6.90 13.09
CA TYR A 71 -29.15 -7.86 12.71
C TYR A 71 -27.86 -7.59 13.49
N GLY A 72 -27.33 -8.64 14.12
CA GLY A 72 -26.07 -8.57 14.86
C GLY A 72 -24.86 -8.35 13.93
N GLY A 73 -23.84 -7.63 14.40
CA GLY A 73 -22.63 -7.36 13.62
C GLY A 73 -21.92 -8.62 13.10
N VAL A 74 -22.05 -9.75 13.81
CA VAL A 74 -21.42 -11.02 13.43
C VAL A 74 -22.01 -11.61 12.14
N GLN A 75 -23.33 -11.52 11.94
CA GLN A 75 -23.97 -12.04 10.71
C GLN A 75 -23.55 -11.23 9.48
N TYR A 76 -23.39 -9.91 9.66
CA TYR A 76 -22.87 -9.05 8.62
C TYR A 76 -21.43 -9.42 8.22
N ILE A 77 -20.56 -9.72 9.19
CA ILE A 77 -19.16 -10.11 8.94
C ILE A 77 -19.10 -11.36 8.06
N LEU A 78 -19.96 -12.35 8.32
CA LEU A 78 -19.96 -13.59 7.55
C LEU A 78 -20.36 -13.34 6.09
N SER A 79 -21.42 -12.56 5.85
CA SER A 79 -21.84 -12.17 4.50
C SER A 79 -20.77 -11.35 3.78
N PHE A 80 -20.15 -10.40 4.48
CA PHE A 80 -19.05 -9.60 3.96
C PHE A 80 -17.84 -10.47 3.57
N ALA A 81 -17.47 -11.45 4.40
CA ALA A 81 -16.38 -12.38 4.11
C ALA A 81 -16.67 -13.22 2.86
N CYS A 82 -17.90 -13.74 2.72
CA CYS A 82 -18.33 -14.46 1.52
C CYS A 82 -18.25 -13.57 0.27
N GLY A 83 -18.76 -12.33 0.35
CA GLY A 83 -18.68 -11.36 -0.73
C GLY A 83 -17.22 -11.07 -1.14
N ALA A 84 -16.35 -10.83 -0.16
CA ALA A 84 -14.93 -10.60 -0.39
C ALA A 84 -14.23 -11.81 -1.05
N LEU A 85 -14.57 -13.04 -0.64
CA LEU A 85 -14.05 -14.26 -1.27
C LEU A 85 -14.46 -14.36 -2.75
N ILE A 86 -15.74 -14.10 -3.04
CA ILE A 86 -16.26 -14.12 -4.42
C ILE A 86 -15.57 -13.03 -5.26
N SER A 87 -15.51 -11.79 -4.78
CA SER A 87 -14.84 -10.70 -5.49
C SER A 87 -13.36 -10.98 -5.73
N ASN A 88 -12.66 -11.56 -4.74
CA ASN A 88 -11.25 -11.93 -4.89
C ASN A 88 -11.06 -13.06 -5.91
N LEU A 89 -11.93 -14.06 -5.93
CA LEU A 89 -11.93 -15.12 -6.95
C LEU A 89 -12.14 -14.55 -8.35
N LEU A 90 -13.10 -13.62 -8.52
CA LEU A 90 -13.34 -12.96 -9.80
C LEU A 90 -12.13 -12.14 -10.27
N LEU A 91 -11.50 -11.38 -9.37
CA LEU A 91 -10.27 -10.64 -9.69
C LEU A 91 -9.13 -11.57 -10.12
N TRP A 92 -8.97 -12.71 -9.44
CA TRP A 92 -8.00 -13.73 -9.84
C TRP A 92 -8.29 -14.31 -11.23
N ILE A 93 -9.55 -14.60 -11.54
CA ILE A 93 -9.95 -15.08 -12.88
C ILE A 93 -9.59 -14.03 -13.93
N ILE A 94 -9.99 -12.78 -13.73
CA ILE A 94 -9.69 -11.68 -14.67
C ILE A 94 -8.17 -11.54 -14.86
N PHE A 95 -7.41 -11.51 -13.77
CA PHE A 95 -5.96 -11.40 -13.80
C PHE A 95 -5.30 -12.54 -14.59
N LEU A 96 -5.71 -13.79 -14.35
CA LEU A 96 -5.21 -14.95 -15.07
C LEU A 96 -5.58 -14.90 -16.56
N THR A 97 -6.81 -14.50 -16.88
CA THR A 97 -7.24 -14.32 -18.27
C THR A 97 -6.44 -13.22 -18.97
N THR A 98 -6.19 -12.08 -18.31
CA THR A 98 -5.38 -10.99 -18.88
C THR A 98 -3.94 -11.42 -19.14
N ILE A 99 -3.32 -12.18 -18.22
CA ILE A 99 -1.97 -12.73 -18.45
C ILE A 99 -1.97 -13.67 -19.65
N TYR A 100 -2.98 -14.55 -19.73
CA TYR A 100 -3.09 -15.53 -20.80
C TYR A 100 -3.27 -14.89 -22.18
N THR A 101 -4.04 -13.80 -22.29
CA THR A 101 -4.29 -13.11 -23.57
C THR A 101 -3.16 -12.17 -23.99
N THR A 102 -2.45 -11.56 -23.04
CA THR A 102 -1.47 -10.50 -23.34
C THR A 102 -0.06 -11.05 -23.59
N GLN A 103 0.29 -12.21 -23.02
CA GLN A 103 1.65 -12.75 -23.15
C GLN A 103 1.71 -13.94 -24.10
N SER A 104 2.45 -13.80 -25.21
CA SER A 104 2.69 -14.87 -26.19
C SER A 104 3.52 -16.05 -25.64
N LYS A 105 4.17 -15.87 -24.48
CA LYS A 105 4.83 -16.93 -23.71
C LYS A 105 4.48 -16.72 -22.24
N PRO A 106 3.50 -17.44 -21.68
CA PRO A 106 3.12 -17.27 -20.29
C PRO A 106 4.28 -17.75 -19.40
N VAL A 107 5.09 -16.82 -18.90
CA VAL A 107 6.07 -17.12 -17.86
C VAL A 107 5.30 -17.17 -16.56
N PHE A 108 4.76 -18.35 -16.23
CA PHE A 108 4.09 -18.54 -14.95
C PHE A 108 5.12 -18.29 -13.83
N PRO A 109 4.77 -17.49 -12.80
CA PRO A 109 5.61 -17.38 -11.62
C PRO A 109 5.80 -18.79 -11.05
N GLN A 110 7.04 -19.14 -10.67
CA GLN A 110 7.30 -20.44 -10.06
C GLN A 110 6.45 -20.57 -8.78
N TRP A 111 5.51 -21.51 -8.81
CA TRP A 111 4.54 -21.74 -7.75
C TRP A 111 5.23 -22.32 -6.51
N HIS A 112 5.80 -21.47 -5.67
CA HIS A 112 6.42 -21.84 -4.40
C HIS A 112 5.39 -22.06 -3.28
N VAL A 113 4.25 -22.69 -3.59
CA VAL A 113 3.10 -22.86 -2.69
C VAL A 113 3.52 -23.50 -1.37
N ARG A 114 4.42 -24.51 -1.44
CA ARG A 114 4.88 -25.25 -0.25
C ARG A 114 5.69 -24.40 0.73
N ARG A 115 6.31 -23.30 0.29
CA ARG A 115 7.03 -22.35 1.17
C ARG A 115 6.15 -21.17 1.59
N LEU A 116 5.29 -20.67 0.70
CA LEU A 116 4.48 -19.48 0.93
C LEU A 116 3.23 -19.74 1.80
N TRP A 117 2.67 -20.95 1.81
CA TRP A 117 1.38 -21.19 2.47
C TRP A 117 1.39 -20.87 3.97
N LYS A 118 2.48 -21.15 4.69
CA LYS A 118 2.57 -20.81 6.13
C LYS A 118 2.49 -19.31 6.38
N GLN A 119 3.21 -18.53 5.57
CA GLN A 119 3.18 -17.07 5.66
C GLN A 119 1.83 -16.50 5.20
N ALA A 120 1.23 -17.09 4.16
CA ALA A 120 -0.09 -16.70 3.67
C ALA A 120 -1.19 -16.98 4.70
N VAL A 121 -1.17 -18.15 5.35
CA VAL A 121 -2.13 -18.49 6.41
C VAL A 121 -1.96 -17.56 7.60
N LEU A 122 -0.72 -17.31 8.04
CA LEU A 122 -0.46 -16.41 9.16
C LEU A 122 -0.91 -14.97 8.84
N ALA A 123 -0.59 -14.46 7.65
CA ALA A 123 -1.03 -13.15 7.19
C ALA A 123 -2.56 -13.07 7.07
N GLY A 124 -3.21 -14.12 6.57
CA GLY A 124 -4.66 -14.21 6.47
C GLY A 124 -5.35 -14.22 7.84
N LEU A 125 -4.81 -14.96 8.81
CA LEU A 125 -5.32 -14.99 10.19
C LEU A 125 -5.15 -13.63 10.87
N LEU A 126 -3.97 -13.00 10.75
CA LEU A 126 -3.71 -11.67 11.28
C LEU A 126 -4.64 -10.62 10.67
N LEU A 127 -4.83 -10.67 9.34
CA LEU A 127 -5.75 -9.78 8.63
C LEU A 127 -7.19 -10.01 9.07
N GLY A 128 -7.62 -11.27 9.19
CA GLY A 128 -8.95 -11.64 9.66
C GLY A 128 -9.23 -11.12 11.07
N CYS A 129 -8.30 -11.35 12.01
CA CYS A 129 -8.37 -10.81 13.37
C CYS A 129 -8.43 -9.27 13.38
N GLY A 130 -7.63 -8.61 12.52
CA GLY A 130 -7.63 -7.15 12.38
C GLY A 130 -8.96 -6.60 11.86
N GLN A 131 -9.54 -7.22 10.84
CA GLN A 131 -10.84 -6.82 10.29
C GLN A 131 -11.97 -7.08 11.30
N PHE A 132 -11.96 -8.24 11.97
CA PHE A 132 -12.94 -8.59 12.99
C PHE A 132 -12.91 -7.61 14.17
N SER A 133 -11.72 -7.35 14.73
CA SER A 133 -11.55 -6.39 15.82
C SER A 133 -11.91 -4.96 15.41
N GLY A 134 -11.61 -4.55 14.17
CA GLY A 134 -12.01 -3.26 13.63
C GLY A 134 -13.53 -3.09 13.53
N ILE A 135 -14.25 -4.14 13.12
CA ILE A 135 -15.72 -4.11 13.08
C ILE A 135 -16.30 -4.08 14.51
N LEU A 136 -15.76 -4.88 15.44
CA LEU A 136 -16.19 -4.81 16.85
C LEU A 136 -15.97 -3.41 17.44
N ALA A 137 -14.79 -2.81 17.23
CA ALA A 137 -14.48 -1.47 17.71
C ALA A 137 -15.44 -0.40 17.11
N THR A 138 -15.71 -0.45 15.81
CA THR A 138 -16.64 0.48 15.14
C THR A 138 -18.09 0.28 15.57
N THR A 139 -18.51 -0.95 15.90
CA THR A 139 -19.86 -1.20 16.41
C THR A 139 -20.04 -0.74 17.85
N ALA A 140 -19.01 -0.86 18.70
CA ALA A 140 -19.04 -0.50 20.12
C ALA A 140 -18.87 1.02 20.35
N LEU A 141 -17.85 1.64 19.75
CA LEU A 141 -17.55 3.07 19.92
C LEU A 141 -18.31 3.95 18.91
N GLY A 142 -18.90 3.33 17.89
CA GLY A 142 -19.61 3.98 16.79
C GLY A 142 -18.68 4.43 15.65
N GLN A 143 -19.27 4.64 14.48
CA GLN A 143 -18.56 4.77 13.20
C GLN A 143 -17.43 5.81 13.18
N ALA A 144 -17.67 7.04 13.67
CA ALA A 144 -16.65 8.10 13.63
C ALA A 144 -15.39 7.74 14.43
N VAL A 145 -15.54 7.42 15.72
CA VAL A 145 -14.40 7.13 16.62
C VAL A 145 -13.75 5.80 16.26
N GLY A 146 -14.56 4.77 15.98
CA GLY A 146 -14.04 3.45 15.64
C GLY A 146 -13.21 3.46 14.36
N ASN A 147 -13.65 4.20 13.33
CA ASN A 147 -12.90 4.26 12.07
C ASN A 147 -11.57 5.01 12.24
N SER A 148 -11.56 6.11 13.02
CA SER A 148 -10.33 6.82 13.37
C SER A 148 -9.33 5.92 14.11
N LEU A 149 -9.79 5.10 15.06
CA LEU A 149 -8.93 4.14 15.75
C LEU A 149 -8.37 3.06 14.83
N VAL A 150 -9.19 2.55 13.89
CA VAL A 150 -8.72 1.58 12.88
C VAL A 150 -7.66 2.22 11.98
N GLN A 151 -7.76 3.52 11.67
CA GLN A 151 -6.76 4.24 10.89
C GLN A 151 -5.42 4.43 11.63
N CYS A 152 -5.41 4.43 12.98
CA CYS A 152 -4.17 4.45 13.77
C CYS A 152 -3.24 3.26 13.49
N LYS A 153 -3.74 2.18 12.86
CA LYS A 153 -2.88 1.06 12.41
C LYS A 153 -1.75 1.53 11.48
N ILE A 154 -1.94 2.64 10.75
CA ILE A 154 -0.91 3.24 9.91
C ILE A 154 0.25 3.77 10.77
N LEU A 155 -0.04 4.34 11.94
CA LEU A 155 0.99 4.77 12.88
C LEU A 155 1.79 3.59 13.39
N VAL A 156 1.11 2.52 13.84
CA VAL A 156 1.75 1.29 14.33
C VAL A 156 2.62 0.65 13.23
N SER A 157 2.11 0.60 12.00
CA SER A 157 2.86 0.13 10.82
C SER A 157 4.10 0.99 10.56
N GLY A 158 3.98 2.31 10.63
CA GLY A 158 5.12 3.23 10.45
C GLY A 158 6.18 3.09 11.53
N ILE A 159 5.79 2.88 12.80
CA ILE A 159 6.74 2.58 13.90
C ILE A 159 7.52 1.30 13.59
N TRP A 160 6.83 0.24 13.16
CA TRP A 160 7.49 -1.01 12.76
C TRP A 160 8.45 -0.82 11.57
N GLY A 161 8.05 -0.03 10.57
CA GLY A 161 8.93 0.34 9.44
C GLY A 161 10.22 1.00 9.87
N ILE A 162 10.13 1.97 10.80
CA ILE A 162 11.28 2.71 11.31
C ILE A 162 12.17 1.83 12.20
N LEU A 163 11.59 1.09 13.15
CA LEU A 163 12.36 0.36 14.17
C LEU A 163 12.93 -0.97 13.64
N PHE A 164 12.12 -1.74 12.91
CA PHE A 164 12.48 -3.10 12.51
C PHE A 164 13.21 -3.12 11.16
N PHE A 165 12.65 -2.47 10.14
CA PHE A 165 13.22 -2.48 8.79
C PHE A 165 14.32 -1.43 8.60
N LYS A 166 14.38 -0.42 9.47
CA LYS A 166 15.34 0.70 9.38
C LYS A 166 15.35 1.35 8.00
N GLU A 167 14.18 1.39 7.33
CA GLU A 167 14.06 1.93 5.96
C GLU A 167 14.41 3.42 5.87
N ILE A 168 14.24 4.15 6.98
CA ILE A 168 14.48 5.58 7.07
C ILE A 168 15.73 5.80 7.91
N GLY A 169 16.86 6.04 7.26
CA GLY A 169 18.12 6.38 7.93
C GLY A 169 18.25 7.86 8.33
N ASP A 170 17.45 8.76 7.75
CA ASP A 170 17.56 10.20 8.02
C ASP A 170 16.78 10.59 9.30
N PRO A 171 17.47 11.05 10.37
CA PRO A 171 16.82 11.47 11.61
C PRO A 171 15.88 12.68 11.42
N LYS A 172 16.07 13.50 10.38
CA LYS A 172 15.15 14.61 10.07
C LYS A 172 13.80 14.10 9.60
N MET A 173 13.78 13.06 8.76
CA MET A 173 12.54 12.47 8.25
C MET A 173 11.78 11.75 9.37
N ILE A 174 12.49 11.04 10.26
CA ILE A 174 11.90 10.40 11.44
C ILE A 174 11.18 11.44 12.31
N ARG A 175 11.82 12.59 12.62
CA ARG A 175 11.19 13.64 13.43
C ARG A 175 9.92 14.22 12.80
N ARG A 176 9.91 14.43 11.48
CA ARG A 176 8.72 14.90 10.75
C ARG A 176 7.58 13.89 10.80
N TRP A 177 7.92 12.60 10.67
CA TRP A 177 6.95 11.52 10.80
C TRP A 177 6.33 11.48 12.21
N PHE A 178 7.15 11.54 13.27
CA PHE A 178 6.64 11.59 14.65
C PHE A 178 5.77 12.82 14.92
N LEU A 179 6.14 13.99 14.39
CA LEU A 179 5.31 15.19 14.52
C LEU A 179 3.92 14.99 13.88
N SER A 180 3.86 14.40 12.68
CA SER A 180 2.58 14.08 12.03
C SER A 180 1.77 13.04 12.81
N ALA A 181 2.44 12.05 13.41
CA ALA A 181 1.80 11.03 14.23
C ALA A 181 1.16 11.64 15.48
N ILE A 182 1.86 12.54 16.18
CA ILE A 182 1.34 13.25 17.36
C ILE A 182 0.11 14.08 16.99
N ILE A 183 0.19 14.85 15.89
CA ILE A 183 -0.95 15.66 15.41
C ILE A 183 -2.17 14.76 15.12
N CYS A 184 -1.95 13.61 14.47
CA CYS A 184 -3.02 12.64 14.20
C CYS A 184 -3.66 12.10 15.49
N VAL A 185 -2.85 11.73 16.49
CA VAL A 185 -3.37 11.25 17.78
C VAL A 185 -4.16 12.32 18.52
N VAL A 186 -3.66 13.56 18.56
CA VAL A 186 -4.36 14.69 19.18
C VAL A 186 -5.71 14.93 18.49
N ALA A 187 -5.76 14.89 17.16
CA ALA A 187 -7.01 15.06 16.42
C ALA A 187 -8.04 13.96 16.74
N ILE A 188 -7.59 12.71 16.92
CA ILE A 188 -8.47 11.59 17.28
C ILE A 188 -8.99 11.73 18.71
N ILE A 189 -8.14 12.14 19.66
CA ILE A 189 -8.55 12.41 21.04
C ILE A 189 -9.57 13.54 21.07
N TRP A 190 -9.31 14.64 20.34
CA TRP A 190 -10.22 15.77 20.24
C TRP A 190 -11.60 15.35 19.72
N LEU A 191 -11.64 14.61 18.61
CA LEU A 191 -12.89 14.09 18.03
C LEU A 191 -13.62 13.15 19.01
N SER A 192 -12.86 12.38 19.80
CA SER A 192 -13.43 11.48 20.80
C SER A 192 -14.03 12.25 21.98
N CYS A 193 -13.41 13.35 22.42
CA CYS A 193 -13.92 14.23 23.47
C CYS A 193 -15.22 14.94 23.05
N GLU A 194 -15.27 15.51 21.84
CA GLU A 194 -16.47 16.18 21.32
C GLU A 194 -17.69 15.24 21.34
N ARG A 195 -17.48 13.97 20.99
CA ARG A 195 -18.54 12.97 21.01
C ARG A 195 -19.01 12.59 22.42
N LEU A 196 -18.13 12.61 23.40
CA LEU A 196 -18.51 12.35 24.80
C LEU A 196 -19.32 13.53 25.35
N LEU A 197 -18.94 14.76 25.01
CA LEU A 197 -19.69 15.97 25.38
C LEU A 197 -21.09 15.96 24.76
N ALA A 198 -21.23 15.58 23.49
CA ALA A 198 -22.54 15.51 22.81
C ALA A 198 -23.51 14.45 23.38
N LYS A 199 -23.05 13.55 24.26
CA LYS A 199 -23.89 12.54 24.92
C LYS A 199 -24.34 12.94 26.33
N THR A 200 -23.72 13.95 26.92
CA THR A 200 -24.03 14.44 28.27
C THR A 200 -25.07 15.54 28.18
#